data_AF-A0A7Y6CW02-F1
#
_entry.id   AF-A0A7Y6CW02-F1
#
_cell.length_a   1.000
_cell.length_b   1.000
_cell.length_c   1.000
_cell.angle_alpha   90.00
_cell.angle_beta   90.00
_cell.angle_gamma   90.00
#
_symmetry.space_group_name_H-M   'P 1'
#
loop_
_entity.id
_entity.type
_entity.pdbx_description
1 polymer ?
#
loop_
_entity_poly.entity_id
_entity_poly.type
_entity_poly.pdbx_seq_one_letter_code
_entity_poly.pdbx_strand_id
1 'polypeptide(L)'
;HVTGKRPGDGLQLVKVELDFDAGEAKRDAPEAYERLLGDAIAGDTTLFTSSEEVEAQWAVLEPLLRERPDPVPYEPGSAGPEEARDIPGRDGRRWRPLG
;
A
#
# COMPACT_ATOMS: atom_id res chain seq x y z
N HIS A 1 -9.94 -3.32 -11.63
CA HIS A 1 -11.30 -3.32 -12.19
C HIS A 1 -11.24 -3.79 -13.62
N VAL A 2 -12.03 -4.81 -13.96
CA VAL A 2 -12.10 -5.34 -15.31
C VAL A 2 -13.53 -5.16 -15.80
N THR A 3 -13.70 -4.83 -17.07
CA THR A 3 -15.04 -4.74 -17.68
C THR A 3 -15.44 -6.11 -18.20
N GLY A 4 -16.57 -6.63 -17.74
CA GLY A 4 -17.13 -7.91 -18.17
C GLY A 4 -18.50 -7.73 -18.83
N LYS A 5 -18.92 -8.72 -19.61
CA LYS A 5 -20.31 -8.78 -20.09
C LYS A 5 -21.24 -9.11 -18.92
N ARG A 6 -22.31 -8.34 -18.75
CA ARG A 6 -23.40 -8.66 -17.82
C ARG A 6 -24.00 -10.01 -18.21
N PRO A 7 -24.09 -10.99 -17.29
CA PRO A 7 -24.85 -12.22 -17.54
C PRO A 7 -26.32 -11.88 -17.85
N GLY A 8 -26.85 -12.41 -18.96
CA GLY A 8 -28.19 -12.08 -19.49
C GLY A 8 -28.22 -11.92 -21.02
N ASP A 9 -29.39 -11.60 -21.57
CA ASP A 9 -29.58 -11.37 -23.01
C ASP A 9 -29.15 -9.95 -23.41
N GLY A 10 -28.43 -9.87 -24.54
CA GLY A 10 -27.84 -8.63 -25.05
C GLY A 10 -26.39 -8.40 -24.60
N LEU A 11 -25.73 -7.46 -25.27
CA LEU A 11 -24.35 -7.05 -24.98
C LEU A 11 -24.37 -5.79 -24.12
N GLN A 12 -24.37 -5.98 -22.80
CA GLN A 12 -24.18 -4.90 -21.84
C GLN A 12 -22.88 -5.12 -21.08
N LEU A 13 -21.99 -4.13 -21.11
CA LEU A 13 -20.74 -4.15 -20.36
C LEU A 13 -21.00 -3.62 -18.94
N VAL A 14 -20.46 -4.32 -17.94
CA VAL A 14 -20.50 -3.93 -16.53
C VAL A 14 -19.11 -3.98 -15.93
N LYS A 15 -18.87 -3.13 -14.94
CA LYS A 15 -17.68 -3.19 -14.11
C LYS A 15 -17.79 -4.45 -13.25
N VAL A 16 -16.83 -5.36 -13.41
CA VAL A 16 -16.72 -6.56 -12.57
C VAL A 16 -15.57 -6.34 -11.60
N GLU A 17 -15.85 -6.61 -10.33
CA GLU A 17 -14.84 -6.69 -9.30
C GLU A 17 -14.42 -8.15 -9.19
N LEU A 18 -13.12 -8.40 -9.37
CA LEU A 18 -12.51 -9.69 -9.09
C LEU A 18 -12.03 -9.62 -7.65
N ASP A 19 -12.64 -10.41 -6.79
CA ASP A 19 -12.22 -10.59 -5.41
C ASP A 19 -11.33 -11.83 -5.33
N PHE A 20 -10.18 -11.70 -4.68
CA PHE A 20 -9.29 -12.82 -4.36
C PHE A 20 -9.14 -12.89 -2.84
N ASP A 21 -9.80 -13.88 -2.26
CA ASP A 21 -9.68 -14.18 -0.83
C ASP A 21 -8.50 -15.15 -0.62
N ALA A 22 -7.41 -14.62 -0.06
CA ALA A 22 -6.23 -15.40 0.31
C ALA A 22 -6.36 -16.09 1.69
N GLY A 23 -7.55 -16.14 2.28
CA GLY A 23 -7.78 -16.50 3.68
C GLY A 23 -7.17 -17.84 4.10
N GLU A 24 -7.27 -18.88 3.27
CA GLU A 24 -6.63 -20.17 3.55
C GLU A 24 -5.11 -20.11 3.33
N ALA A 25 -4.67 -19.51 2.23
CA ALA A 25 -3.25 -19.36 1.90
C ALA A 25 -2.47 -18.51 2.91
N LYS A 26 -3.14 -17.59 3.61
CA LYS A 26 -2.55 -16.78 4.70
C LYS A 26 -2.41 -17.55 6.01
N ARG A 27 -3.27 -18.54 6.30
CA ARG A 27 -3.17 -19.32 7.54
C ARG A 27 -1.92 -20.17 7.59
N ASP A 28 -1.49 -20.66 6.43
CA ASP A 28 -0.30 -21.50 6.28
C ASP A 28 0.94 -20.70 5.86
N ALA A 29 0.83 -19.37 5.73
CA ALA A 29 1.97 -18.54 5.39
C ALA A 29 2.87 -18.36 6.63
N PRO A 30 4.21 -18.46 6.47
CA PRO A 30 5.14 -18.19 7.56
C PRO A 30 4.95 -16.76 8.07
N GLU A 31 5.15 -16.56 9.37
CA GLU A 31 5.14 -15.22 9.93
C GLU A 31 6.25 -14.37 9.29
N ALA A 32 6.08 -13.03 9.28
CA ALA A 32 7.01 -12.13 8.62
C ALA A 32 8.47 -12.34 9.07
N TYR A 33 8.69 -12.53 10.38
CA TYR A 33 10.03 -12.78 10.91
C TYR A 33 10.53 -14.20 10.64
N GLU A 34 9.65 -15.21 10.67
CA GLU A 34 10.02 -16.58 10.32
C GLU A 34 10.56 -16.63 8.89
N ARG A 35 9.86 -15.95 7.96
CA ARG A 35 10.29 -15.84 6.57
C ARG A 35 11.64 -15.15 6.43
N LEU A 36 11.81 -13.98 7.04
CA LEU A 36 13.05 -13.21 6.94
C LEU A 36 14.25 -13.96 7.52
N LEU A 37 14.06 -14.63 8.66
CA LEU A 37 15.12 -15.43 9.27
C LEU A 37 15.47 -16.66 8.41
N GLY A 38 14.46 -17.33 7.84
CA GLY A 38 14.67 -18.43 6.91
C GLY A 38 15.48 -18.01 5.68
N ASP A 39 15.12 -16.88 5.06
CA ASP A 39 15.81 -16.33 3.89
C ASP A 39 17.27 -15.97 4.25
N ALA A 40 17.50 -15.35 5.43
CA ALA A 40 18.85 -15.03 5.90
C ALA A 40 19.74 -16.27 6.10
N ILE A 41 19.19 -17.36 6.66
CA ILE A 41 19.92 -18.63 6.84
C ILE A 41 20.21 -19.28 5.47
N ALA A 42 19.28 -19.19 4.53
CA ALA A 42 19.44 -19.70 3.17
C ALA A 42 20.36 -18.84 2.29
N GLY A 43 20.73 -17.64 2.74
CA GLY A 43 21.49 -16.67 1.95
C GLY A 43 20.68 -15.99 0.85
N ASP A 44 19.35 -16.03 0.92
CA ASP A 44 18.45 -15.31 0.01
C ASP A 44 18.28 -13.87 0.49
N THR A 45 18.62 -12.93 -0.38
CA THR A 45 18.59 -11.48 -0.08
C THR A 45 17.42 -10.75 -0.75
N THR A 46 16.52 -11.46 -1.43
CA THR A 46 15.45 -10.87 -2.25
C THR A 46 14.51 -9.95 -1.46
N LEU A 47 14.28 -10.25 -0.17
CA LEU A 47 13.41 -9.45 0.71
C LEU A 47 14.17 -8.46 1.59
N PHE A 48 15.47 -8.27 1.36
CA PHE A 48 16.31 -7.34 2.11
C PHE A 48 16.61 -6.13 1.24
N THR A 49 16.51 -4.94 1.84
CA THR A 49 16.91 -3.70 1.19
C THR A 49 18.43 -3.60 1.14
N SER A 50 18.99 -3.24 -0.01
CA SER A 50 20.44 -3.06 -0.16
C SER A 50 20.93 -1.79 0.55
N SER A 51 22.23 -1.72 0.87
CA SER A 51 22.80 -0.53 1.52
C SER A 51 22.64 0.74 0.68
N GLU A 52 22.77 0.65 -0.65
CA GLU A 52 22.57 1.78 -1.55
C GLU A 52 21.13 2.30 -1.52
N GLU A 53 20.14 1.40 -1.52
CA GLU A 53 18.74 1.77 -1.40
C GLU A 53 18.42 2.41 -0.05
N VAL A 54 19.03 1.93 1.05
CA VAL A 54 18.88 2.54 2.38
C VAL A 54 19.42 3.98 2.39
N GLU A 55 20.61 4.21 1.83
CA GLU A 55 21.19 5.56 1.75
C GLU A 55 20.33 6.49 0.88
N ALA A 56 19.78 5.99 -0.24
CA ALA A 56 18.87 6.74 -1.08
C ALA A 56 17.56 7.11 -0.35
N GLN A 57 16.99 6.19 0.43
CA GLN A 57 15.82 6.46 1.26
C GLN A 57 16.10 7.54 2.30
N TRP A 58 17.25 7.47 2.99
CA TRP A 58 17.66 8.50 3.94
C TRP A 58 17.85 9.86 3.27
N ALA A 59 18.50 9.92 2.11
CA ALA A 59 18.69 11.16 1.38
C ALA A 59 17.36 11.86 1.01
N VAL A 60 16.31 11.09 0.73
CA VAL A 60 14.95 11.62 0.48
C VAL A 60 14.30 12.17 1.75
N LEU A 61 14.46 11.49 2.89
CA LEU A 61 13.83 11.86 4.16
C LEU A 61 14.57 12.96 4.92
N GLU A 62 15.88 13.09 4.71
CA GLU A 62 16.77 13.98 5.46
C GLU A 62 16.30 15.44 5.53
N PRO A 63 15.83 16.10 4.44
CA PRO A 63 15.37 17.48 4.52
C PRO A 63 14.17 17.65 5.46
N LEU A 64 13.21 16.72 5.40
CA LEU A 64 12.01 16.74 6.25
C LEU A 64 12.36 16.55 7.73
N LEU A 65 13.35 15.70 8.02
CA LEU A 65 13.82 15.44 9.39
C LEU A 65 14.65 16.59 9.97
N ARG A 66 15.20 17.47 9.12
CA ARG A 66 15.93 18.67 9.53
C ARG A 66 15.00 19.86 9.76
N GLU A 67 14.10 20.13 8.81
CA GLU A 67 13.19 21.27 8.91
C GLU A 67 12.07 21.06 9.94
N ARG A 68 11.59 19.81 10.09
CA ARG A 68 10.57 19.39 11.06
C ARG A 68 9.38 20.37 11.15
N PRO A 69 8.60 20.56 10.08
CA PRO A 69 7.42 21.41 10.13
C PRO A 69 6.43 20.93 11.18
N ASP A 70 5.67 21.86 11.76
CA ASP A 70 4.64 21.53 12.73
C ASP A 70 3.57 20.62 12.08
N PRO A 71 3.18 19.52 12.74
CA PRO A 71 2.17 18.63 12.21
C PRO A 71 0.79 19.31 12.24
N VAL A 72 -0.01 19.09 11.20
CA VAL A 72 -1.39 19.56 11.16
C VAL A 72 -2.25 18.63 12.05
N PRO A 73 -2.96 19.17 13.06
CA PRO A 73 -3.77 18.36 13.95
C PRO A 73 -5.02 17.80 13.25
N TYR A 74 -5.50 16.66 13.71
CA TYR A 74 -6.73 16.02 13.22
C TYR A 74 -7.41 15.21 14.34
N GLU A 75 -8.70 14.94 14.19
CA GLU A 75 -9.46 14.21 15.20
C GLU A 75 -9.06 12.72 15.25
N PRO A 76 -8.93 12.11 16.44
CA PRO A 76 -8.70 10.67 16.57
C PRO A 76 -9.78 9.85 15.85
N GLY A 77 -9.36 8.88 15.03
CA GLY A 77 -10.26 8.05 14.22
C GLY A 77 -10.67 8.67 12.87
N SER A 78 -10.32 9.92 12.61
CA SER A 78 -10.46 10.51 11.27
C SER A 78 -9.37 10.01 10.32
N ALA A 79 -9.54 10.27 9.02
CA ALA A 79 -8.56 9.91 7.98
C ALA A 79 -7.36 10.88 7.89
N GLY A 80 -7.20 11.79 8.87
CA GLY A 80 -6.19 12.85 8.86
C GLY A 80 -6.76 14.23 8.50
N PRO A 81 -5.88 15.24 8.36
CA PRO A 81 -6.25 16.61 8.00
C PRO A 81 -6.95 16.71 6.64
N GLU A 82 -7.76 17.75 6.44
CA GLU A 82 -8.47 17.94 5.18
C GLU A 82 -7.52 18.14 4.00
N GLU A 83 -6.40 18.83 4.23
CA GLU A 83 -5.34 19.10 3.28
C GLU A 83 -4.69 17.81 2.75
N ALA A 84 -4.73 16.72 3.52
CA ALA A 84 -4.20 15.43 3.09
C ALA A 84 -5.02 14.81 1.93
N ARG A 85 -6.28 15.22 1.77
CA ARG A 85 -7.16 14.73 0.68
C ARG A 85 -6.65 15.15 -0.71
N ASP A 86 -5.89 16.23 -0.78
CA ASP A 86 -5.40 16.79 -2.04
C ASP A 86 -4.07 16.15 -2.51
N ILE A 87 -3.39 15.39 -1.64
CA ILE A 87 -2.08 14.75 -1.92
C ILE A 87 -2.08 13.85 -3.18
N PRO A 88 -3.09 12.98 -3.44
CA PRO A 88 -3.11 12.13 -4.63
C PRO A 88 -3.18 12.91 -5.97
N GLY A 89 -3.37 14.23 -5.91
CA GLY A 89 -3.38 15.15 -7.03
C GLY A 89 -4.74 15.24 -7.73
N ARG A 90 -4.78 16.03 -8.81
CA ARG A 90 -6.01 16.36 -9.56
C ARG A 90 -6.40 15.32 -10.62
N ASP A 91 -5.68 14.21 -10.72
CA ASP A 91 -5.91 13.15 -11.71
C ASP A 91 -7.13 12.26 -11.38
N GLY A 92 -8.08 12.76 -10.59
CA GLY A 92 -9.25 12.02 -10.11
C GLY A 92 -8.93 10.89 -9.12
N ARG A 93 -7.69 10.80 -8.63
CA ARG A 93 -7.30 9.85 -7.58
C ARG A 93 -7.76 10.37 -6.23
N ARG A 94 -8.22 9.47 -5.38
CA ARG A 94 -8.56 9.74 -3.99
C ARG A 94 -8.04 8.62 -3.11
N TRP A 95 -7.73 8.94 -1.86
CA TRP A 95 -7.46 7.92 -0.85
C TRP A 95 -8.63 6.95 -0.75
N ARG A 96 -8.32 5.69 -0.46
CA ARG A 96 -9.38 4.75 -0.06
C ARG A 96 -9.87 5.17 1.34
N PRO A 97 -11.20 5.29 1.55
CA PRO A 97 -11.72 5.59 2.87
C PRO A 97 -11.27 4.55 3.90
N LEU A 98 -11.01 4.99 5.12
CA LEU A 98 -10.87 4.09 6.26
C LEU A 98 -12.26 3.54 6.58
N GLY A 99 -12.41 2.22 6.54
CA GLY A 99 -13.63 1.47 6.80
C GLY A 99 -13.30 0.07 7.25
#